data_AF-A0AAE1FSZ4-F1
#
_entry.id   AF-A0AAE1FSZ4-F1
#
_cell.length_a   1.000
_cell.length_b   1.000
_cell.length_c   1.000
_cell.angle_alpha   90.00
_cell.angle_beta   90.00
_cell.angle_gamma   90.00
#
_symmetry.space_group_name_H-M   'P 1'
#
loop_
_entity.id
_entity.type
_entity.pdbx_description
1 polymer ?
#
loop_
_entity_poly.entity_id
_entity_poly.type
_entity_poly.pdbx_seq_one_letter_code
_entity_poly.pdbx_strand_id
1 'polypeptide(L)'
;MNDTKTHNTSGTDDEKKKKKKEEEEEMKGESRETTMTSRSKKARNPPITTSRFDPLAVTWTDRYRETLDRYWKRLPNFLGSFIATVAVFIFGSTVRGEWLLILVHFLKAFRNTTDVTTNITTSINGTGSGGLLLGIDLSQYHLQGLEFYFIVSTTVSYVMFLGMGGFLHWYYYVRQRDNAHEWKCQPTKFLSPEMERHEIMMGSSVLLLGSLLSGILACYIMNDGWTTVYFNVSDYGWLWYSVSWPVVFVLQDYSIYWTHRIYHTPFLYKHFHKMHHKYKQPTAFSVTAIHPFEFVHMQAILVSPIFLFPIHWTVLVTTMMYIFYHGIIDHSGINFKALWWQPWQPDAIFHDNHHQYFHVNFGFNCTYWDKLHGTLRRKDRVYREDLYYGKGKDVSQCTRAELQNALTERESENVTAYRGTIREEQINEVKNKLL
;
A
#
# COMPACT_ATOMS: atom_id res chain seq x y z
N MET A 1 16.45 -38.29 -82.38
CA MET A 1 17.32 -38.08 -83.55
C MET A 1 17.62 -36.59 -83.62
N ASN A 2 18.86 -36.23 -83.25
CA ASN A 2 19.71 -35.06 -83.59
C ASN A 2 19.09 -33.65 -83.60
N ASP A 3 19.53 -32.75 -82.70
CA ASP A 3 20.62 -31.73 -82.85
C ASP A 3 20.08 -30.43 -83.48
N THR A 4 20.38 -29.21 -82.98
CA THR A 4 21.71 -28.61 -83.06
C THR A 4 21.87 -27.38 -82.14
N LYS A 5 23.10 -27.20 -81.67
CA LYS A 5 23.69 -26.11 -80.88
C LYS A 5 23.75 -24.75 -81.59
N THR A 6 23.82 -23.67 -80.81
CA THR A 6 24.82 -22.58 -80.97
C THR A 6 25.19 -21.93 -79.62
N HIS A 7 26.49 -21.71 -79.43
CA HIS A 7 27.14 -21.03 -78.30
C HIS A 7 27.25 -19.52 -78.53
N ASN A 8 27.27 -18.69 -77.47
CA ASN A 8 28.35 -17.71 -77.30
C ASN A 8 28.51 -17.20 -75.85
N THR A 9 29.76 -16.90 -75.51
CA THR A 9 30.36 -16.62 -74.20
C THR A 9 30.44 -15.12 -73.87
N SER A 10 30.14 -14.71 -72.63
CA SER A 10 30.80 -13.57 -71.96
C SER A 10 30.40 -13.48 -70.48
N GLY A 11 31.35 -13.62 -69.54
CA GLY A 11 31.04 -13.49 -68.12
C GLY A 11 32.23 -13.71 -67.19
N THR A 12 33.41 -13.19 -67.53
CA THR A 12 34.64 -13.30 -66.71
C THR A 12 35.24 -11.94 -66.32
N ASP A 13 34.44 -10.86 -66.35
CA ASP A 13 34.91 -9.51 -66.02
C ASP A 13 34.31 -8.90 -64.73
N ASP A 14 33.25 -9.47 -64.17
CA ASP A 14 32.62 -8.93 -62.95
C ASP A 14 33.25 -9.43 -61.64
N GLU A 15 33.91 -10.59 -61.65
CA GLU A 15 34.56 -11.15 -60.46
C GLU A 15 35.91 -10.48 -60.15
N LYS A 16 36.59 -9.91 -61.15
CA LYS A 16 37.84 -9.15 -60.97
C LYS A 16 37.64 -7.70 -60.52
N LYS A 17 36.44 -7.13 -60.69
CA LYS A 17 36.11 -5.77 -60.19
C LYS A 17 35.74 -5.75 -58.71
N LYS A 18 35.30 -6.87 -58.14
CA LYS A 18 34.87 -6.94 -56.74
C LYS A 18 36.06 -7.06 -55.76
N LYS A 19 37.07 -7.87 -56.09
CA LYS A 19 38.29 -8.01 -55.27
C LYS A 19 39.17 -6.76 -55.20
N LYS A 20 39.21 -5.95 -56.27
CA LYS A 20 40.02 -4.71 -56.31
C LYS A 20 39.45 -3.57 -55.46
N LYS A 21 38.18 -3.68 -55.05
CA LYS A 21 37.50 -2.67 -54.22
C LYS A 21 37.65 -2.95 -52.72
N GLU A 22 37.82 -4.21 -52.35
CA GLU A 22 38.04 -4.64 -50.95
C GLU A 22 39.49 -4.36 -50.49
N GLU A 23 40.49 -4.49 -51.37
CA GLU A 23 41.91 -4.15 -51.05
C GLU A 23 42.19 -2.63 -50.97
N GLU A 24 41.39 -1.77 -51.63
CA GLU A 24 41.55 -0.30 -51.56
C GLU A 24 40.93 0.33 -50.29
N GLU A 25 39.98 -0.36 -49.63
CA GLU A 25 39.38 0.11 -48.38
C GLU A 25 40.22 -0.31 -47.16
N GLU A 26 40.90 -1.46 -47.20
CA GLU A 26 41.78 -1.93 -46.12
C GLU A 26 43.06 -1.09 -46.02
N MET A 27 43.61 -0.62 -47.14
CA MET A 27 44.81 0.24 -47.20
C MET A 27 44.58 1.69 -46.72
N LYS A 28 43.33 2.12 -46.56
CA LYS A 28 42.97 3.44 -46.00
C LYS A 28 42.79 3.41 -44.47
N GLY A 29 42.73 2.22 -43.87
CA GLY A 29 42.55 2.05 -42.42
C GLY A 29 43.84 2.20 -41.60
N GLU A 30 45.02 2.03 -42.21
CA GLU A 30 46.27 1.79 -41.46
C GLU A 30 47.25 2.99 -41.45
N SER A 31 46.94 4.13 -42.08
CA SER A 31 47.88 5.27 -42.25
C SER A 31 47.56 6.52 -41.41
N ARG A 32 46.81 6.39 -40.31
CA ARG A 32 46.52 7.53 -39.42
C ARG A 32 46.77 7.22 -37.94
N GLU A 33 47.92 6.64 -37.67
CA GLU A 33 48.60 6.79 -36.38
C GLU A 33 49.83 7.68 -36.59
N THR A 34 50.17 8.50 -35.60
CA THR A 34 51.24 9.54 -35.55
C THR A 34 51.05 10.87 -36.31
N THR A 35 50.46 11.88 -35.64
CA THR A 35 51.16 13.15 -35.37
C THR A 35 50.41 13.98 -34.31
N MET A 36 51.00 14.15 -33.13
CA MET A 36 50.63 15.21 -32.18
C MET A 36 51.11 16.57 -32.70
N THR A 37 50.21 17.54 -32.85
CA THR A 37 50.54 18.97 -32.63
C THR A 37 49.32 19.73 -32.09
N SER A 38 49.60 20.59 -31.11
CA SER A 38 48.63 21.36 -30.34
C SER A 38 47.87 22.40 -31.16
N ARG A 39 46.54 22.46 -31.02
CA ARG A 39 45.80 23.73 -31.14
C ARG A 39 44.41 23.65 -30.51
N SER A 40 44.23 24.48 -29.47
CA SER A 40 42.97 24.79 -28.79
C SER A 40 41.83 25.06 -29.78
N LYS A 41 40.74 24.28 -29.69
CA LYS A 41 39.44 24.58 -30.31
C LYS A 41 38.29 24.18 -29.38
N LYS A 42 37.65 25.21 -28.84
CA LYS A 42 36.28 25.32 -28.30
C LYS A 42 35.40 24.07 -28.53
N ALA A 43 34.97 23.44 -27.44
CA ALA A 43 34.01 22.35 -27.44
C ALA A 43 32.70 22.74 -28.16
N ARG A 44 32.35 22.01 -29.21
CA ARG A 44 30.97 21.95 -29.75
C ARG A 44 30.28 20.78 -29.06
N ASN A 45 29.07 21.02 -28.53
CA ASN A 45 28.23 19.99 -27.93
C ASN A 45 27.93 18.87 -28.95
N PRO A 46 27.89 17.59 -28.54
CA PRO A 46 27.52 16.49 -29.42
C PRO A 46 26.00 16.53 -29.72
N PRO A 47 25.55 15.88 -30.81
CA PRO A 47 24.13 15.87 -31.18
C PRO A 47 23.31 15.10 -30.15
N ILE A 48 22.15 15.66 -29.81
CA ILE A 48 21.18 15.06 -28.89
C ILE A 48 20.65 13.77 -29.55
N THR A 49 21.18 12.63 -29.13
CA THR A 49 20.54 11.34 -29.35
C THR A 49 19.33 11.27 -28.43
N THR A 50 18.17 10.93 -28.99
CA THR A 50 16.95 10.69 -28.23
C THR A 50 17.21 9.55 -27.25
N SER A 51 17.42 9.91 -25.98
CA SER A 51 17.54 8.97 -24.88
C SER A 51 16.32 8.06 -24.86
N ARG A 52 16.53 6.75 -25.06
CA ARG A 52 15.53 5.74 -24.72
C ARG A 52 15.23 5.90 -23.23
N PHE A 53 14.01 6.27 -22.91
CA PHE A 53 13.52 6.30 -21.54
C PHE A 53 13.67 4.91 -20.94
N ASP A 54 14.59 4.76 -20.00
CA ASP A 54 14.76 3.53 -19.21
C ASP A 54 13.86 3.65 -17.96
N PRO A 55 12.75 2.90 -17.89
CA PRO A 55 11.81 2.97 -16.77
C PRO A 55 12.38 2.38 -15.46
N LEU A 56 13.56 1.75 -15.50
CA LEU A 56 14.25 1.19 -14.34
C LEU A 56 15.41 2.05 -13.85
N ALA A 57 15.80 3.10 -14.60
CA ALA A 57 16.82 4.03 -14.15
C ALA A 57 16.33 4.77 -12.90
N VAL A 58 17.10 4.68 -11.81
CA VAL A 58 16.85 5.35 -10.54
C VAL A 58 17.12 6.86 -10.71
N THR A 59 16.24 7.55 -11.44
CA THR A 59 16.41 8.96 -11.83
C THR A 59 16.27 9.92 -10.65
N TRP A 60 15.76 9.45 -9.50
CA TRP A 60 15.63 10.28 -8.30
C TRP A 60 17.00 10.55 -7.66
N THR A 61 17.91 9.57 -7.60
CA THR A 61 19.25 9.81 -7.05
C THR A 61 20.00 10.82 -7.88
N ASP A 62 19.83 10.84 -9.19
CA ASP A 62 20.44 11.83 -10.07
C ASP A 62 19.79 13.21 -9.95
N ARG A 63 18.46 13.27 -9.82
CA ARG A 63 17.71 14.52 -9.61
C ARG A 63 18.04 15.21 -8.28
N TYR A 64 18.28 14.42 -7.23
CA TYR A 64 18.51 14.94 -5.88
C TYR A 64 19.96 14.81 -5.41
N ARG A 65 20.88 14.31 -6.25
CA ARG A 65 22.29 14.07 -5.93
C ARG A 65 22.94 15.26 -5.23
N GLU A 66 22.84 16.44 -5.86
CA GLU A 66 23.44 17.68 -5.33
C GLU A 66 22.79 18.16 -4.02
N THR A 67 21.52 17.80 -3.81
CA THR A 67 20.80 18.14 -2.59
C THR A 67 21.20 17.19 -1.47
N LEU A 68 21.24 15.89 -1.73
CA LEU A 68 21.70 14.86 -0.79
C LEU A 68 23.16 15.08 -0.40
N ASP A 69 24.04 15.38 -1.35
CA ASP A 69 25.45 15.68 -1.08
C ASP A 69 25.63 16.90 -0.18
N ARG A 70 24.78 17.93 -0.32
CA ARG A 70 24.81 19.10 0.57
C ARG A 70 24.42 18.76 2.01
N TYR A 71 23.43 17.89 2.19
CA TYR A 71 23.04 17.43 3.53
C TYR A 71 24.06 16.45 4.12
N TRP A 72 24.58 15.55 3.29
CA TRP A 72 25.57 14.57 3.70
C TRP A 72 26.87 15.21 4.15
N LYS A 73 27.34 16.26 3.45
CA LYS A 73 28.52 17.05 3.85
C LYS A 73 28.34 17.87 5.13
N ARG A 74 27.10 18.09 5.58
CA ARG A 74 26.79 18.78 6.85
C ARG A 74 26.70 17.81 8.03
N LEU A 75 26.65 16.50 7.79
CA LEU A 75 26.60 15.51 8.85
C LEU A 75 27.99 15.27 9.43
N PRO A 76 28.15 15.18 10.76
CA PRO A 76 29.38 14.67 11.35
C PRO A 76 29.70 13.27 10.81
N ASN A 77 30.95 13.03 10.43
CA ASN A 77 31.39 11.79 9.77
C ASN A 77 30.98 10.50 10.53
N PHE A 78 30.97 10.52 11.87
CA PHE A 78 30.56 9.36 12.67
C PHE A 78 29.08 9.00 12.45
N LEU A 79 28.22 10.00 12.28
CA LEU A 79 26.78 9.81 12.10
C LEU A 79 26.45 9.36 10.67
N GLY A 80 27.18 9.89 9.68
CA GLY A 80 27.08 9.43 8.29
C GLY A 80 27.50 7.97 8.15
N SER A 81 28.61 7.58 8.77
CA SER A 81 29.07 6.18 8.80
C SER A 81 28.07 5.28 9.53
N PHE A 82 27.54 5.70 10.68
CA PHE A 82 26.52 4.93 11.40
C PHE A 82 25.26 4.68 10.56
N ILE A 83 24.72 5.72 9.93
CA ILE A 83 23.52 5.60 9.07
C ILE A 83 23.78 4.69 7.87
N ALA A 84 24.93 4.84 7.21
CA ALA A 84 25.30 4.00 6.07
C ALA A 84 25.48 2.53 6.49
N THR A 85 26.13 2.27 7.62
CA THR A 85 26.32 0.92 8.16
C THR A 85 24.98 0.29 8.55
N VAL A 86 24.07 1.02 9.21
CA VAL A 86 22.73 0.53 9.55
C VAL A 86 21.90 0.27 8.29
N ALA A 87 21.93 1.15 7.30
CA ALA A 87 21.21 0.96 6.04
C ALA A 87 21.72 -0.24 5.24
N VAL A 88 23.04 -0.41 5.13
CA VAL A 88 23.67 -1.57 4.47
C VAL A 88 23.43 -2.86 5.26
N PHE A 89 23.42 -2.80 6.59
CA PHE A 89 23.08 -3.93 7.45
C PHE A 89 21.61 -4.36 7.28
N ILE A 90 20.68 -3.40 7.29
CA ILE A 90 19.25 -3.66 7.06
C ILE A 90 19.03 -4.24 5.66
N PHE A 91 19.59 -3.61 4.61
CA PHE A 91 19.44 -4.12 3.24
C PHE A 91 20.12 -5.48 3.04
N GLY A 92 21.33 -5.66 3.59
CA GLY A 92 22.10 -6.91 3.50
C GLY A 92 21.41 -8.08 4.21
N SER A 93 20.82 -7.83 5.39
CA SER A 93 20.09 -8.84 6.16
C SER A 93 18.76 -9.23 5.50
N THR A 94 18.05 -8.31 4.83
CA THR A 94 16.83 -8.65 4.07
C THR A 94 17.08 -9.53 2.84
N VAL A 95 18.22 -9.44 2.17
CA VAL A 95 18.44 -10.11 0.87
C VAL A 95 19.04 -11.51 1.00
N ARG A 96 19.77 -11.82 2.09
CA ARG A 96 20.53 -13.08 2.20
C ARG A 96 19.85 -14.23 2.95
N GLY A 97 18.60 -14.06 3.40
CA GLY A 97 17.88 -15.11 4.12
C GLY A 97 18.50 -15.48 5.48
N GLU A 98 19.41 -14.65 6.00
CA GLU A 98 20.04 -14.83 7.31
C GLU A 98 19.03 -14.74 8.46
N TRP A 99 17.81 -14.27 8.19
CA TRP A 99 16.68 -14.38 9.10
C TRP A 99 16.35 -15.83 9.48
N LEU A 100 16.61 -16.83 8.62
CA LEU A 100 16.46 -18.24 9.02
C LEU A 100 17.55 -18.68 9.99
N LEU A 101 18.78 -18.17 9.85
CA LEU A 101 19.87 -18.45 10.79
C LEU A 101 19.69 -17.69 12.11
N ILE A 102 19.22 -16.44 12.06
CA ILE A 102 18.82 -15.66 13.23
C ILE A 102 17.62 -16.32 13.90
N LEU A 103 16.60 -16.76 13.15
CA LEU A 103 15.44 -17.48 13.69
C LEU A 103 15.84 -18.83 14.26
N VAL A 104 16.74 -19.59 13.62
CA VAL A 104 17.25 -20.85 14.17
C VAL A 104 18.11 -20.61 15.41
N HIS A 105 18.97 -19.59 15.43
CA HIS A 105 19.73 -19.22 16.62
C HIS A 105 18.85 -18.64 17.73
N PHE A 106 17.80 -17.91 17.39
CA PHE A 106 16.78 -17.39 18.29
C PHE A 106 15.97 -18.54 18.88
N LEU A 107 15.43 -19.45 18.06
CA LEU A 107 14.72 -20.65 18.52
C LEU A 107 15.63 -21.60 19.34
N LYS A 108 16.92 -21.71 18.98
CA LYS A 108 17.90 -22.52 19.72
C LYS A 108 18.34 -21.86 21.02
N ALA A 109 18.43 -20.52 21.05
CA ALA A 109 18.62 -19.74 22.26
C ALA A 109 17.38 -19.87 23.17
N PHE A 110 16.16 -19.82 22.63
CA PHE A 110 14.91 -19.98 23.37
C PHE A 110 14.68 -21.41 23.88
N ARG A 111 15.08 -22.46 23.14
CA ARG A 111 15.04 -23.85 23.61
C ARG A 111 16.00 -24.10 24.78
N ASN A 112 17.18 -23.48 24.74
CA ASN A 112 18.07 -23.42 25.91
C ASN A 112 17.53 -22.47 27.00
N THR A 113 16.77 -21.43 26.64
CA THR A 113 16.15 -20.51 27.60
C THR A 113 15.06 -21.22 28.39
N THR A 114 14.29 -22.16 27.83
CA THR A 114 13.35 -22.98 28.63
C THR A 114 14.04 -23.81 29.72
N ASP A 115 15.20 -24.43 29.44
CA ASP A 115 15.98 -25.16 30.45
C ASP A 115 16.72 -24.22 31.43
N VAL A 116 17.06 -23.03 30.96
CA VAL A 116 17.71 -21.98 31.76
C VAL A 116 16.68 -21.22 32.61
N THR A 117 15.42 -21.08 32.19
CA THR A 117 14.37 -20.41 32.97
C THR A 117 14.10 -21.21 34.24
N THR A 118 14.03 -22.54 34.16
CA THR A 118 13.86 -23.43 35.33
C THR A 118 15.05 -23.38 36.30
N ASN A 119 16.26 -23.13 35.80
CA ASN A 119 17.47 -22.98 36.64
C ASN A 119 17.67 -21.54 37.15
N ILE A 120 17.13 -20.53 36.44
CA ILE A 120 17.18 -19.12 36.82
C ILE A 120 16.07 -18.78 37.84
N THR A 121 14.90 -19.44 37.84
CA THR A 121 13.90 -19.24 38.92
C THR A 121 14.48 -19.57 40.30
N THR A 122 15.43 -20.51 40.38
CA THR A 122 16.12 -20.90 41.61
C THR A 122 17.24 -19.92 42.01
N SER A 123 17.76 -19.11 41.08
CA SER A 123 18.77 -18.07 41.35
C SER A 123 18.22 -16.64 41.45
N ILE A 124 17.01 -16.37 40.94
CA ILE A 124 16.33 -15.04 40.97
C ILE A 124 15.81 -14.64 42.37
N ASN A 125 15.81 -15.53 43.37
CA ASN A 125 15.61 -15.08 44.75
C ASN A 125 16.76 -14.18 45.26
N GLY A 126 17.84 -14.00 44.50
CA GLY A 126 18.89 -13.01 44.74
C GLY A 126 19.03 -12.04 43.56
N THR A 127 18.70 -10.77 43.79
CA THR A 127 19.00 -9.59 42.95
C THR A 127 18.14 -9.39 41.68
N GLY A 128 17.17 -8.48 41.81
CA GLY A 128 16.23 -8.10 40.77
C GLY A 128 16.87 -7.35 39.60
N SER A 129 16.54 -7.79 38.40
CA SER A 129 16.58 -6.98 37.18
C SER A 129 15.59 -7.56 36.16
N GLY A 130 14.32 -7.64 36.56
CA GLY A 130 13.22 -7.90 35.63
C GLY A 130 12.88 -6.64 34.84
N GLY A 131 13.06 -6.65 33.52
CA GLY A 131 12.34 -5.76 32.60
C GLY A 131 12.70 -4.27 32.61
N LEU A 132 13.99 -3.90 32.57
CA LEU A 132 14.41 -2.50 32.49
C LEU A 132 14.59 -2.05 31.02
N LEU A 133 13.62 -1.31 30.46
CA LEU A 133 13.78 -0.60 29.18
C LEU A 133 14.03 0.89 29.46
N LEU A 134 15.15 1.44 28.97
CA LEU A 134 15.55 2.85 29.20
C LEU A 134 15.62 3.28 30.69
N GLY A 135 15.82 2.34 31.62
CA GLY A 135 15.84 2.63 33.05
C GLY A 135 14.46 2.65 33.73
N ILE A 136 13.39 2.35 33.00
CA ILE A 136 12.03 2.25 33.52
C ILE A 136 11.72 0.78 33.79
N ASP A 137 11.25 0.50 35.01
CA ASP A 137 10.69 -0.80 35.37
C ASP A 137 9.32 -0.94 34.70
N LEU A 138 9.26 -1.75 33.65
CA LEU A 138 8.03 -2.00 32.89
C LEU A 138 7.07 -2.93 33.61
N SER A 139 7.50 -3.59 34.71
CA SER A 139 6.66 -4.54 35.42
C SER A 139 5.46 -3.89 36.10
N GLN A 140 5.62 -2.65 36.57
CA GLN A 140 4.57 -1.86 37.18
C GLN A 140 3.44 -1.50 36.21
N TYR A 141 3.68 -1.64 34.90
CA TYR A 141 2.74 -1.30 33.84
C TYR A 141 2.21 -2.52 33.09
N HIS A 142 2.51 -3.75 33.54
CA HIS A 142 2.20 -5.00 32.83
C HIS A 142 2.84 -5.07 31.42
N LEU A 143 4.02 -4.45 31.24
CA LEU A 143 4.71 -4.38 29.93
C LEU A 143 6.00 -5.22 29.89
N GLN A 144 6.07 -6.31 30.65
CA GLN A 144 7.22 -7.23 30.63
C GLN A 144 7.31 -7.94 29.27
N GLY A 145 8.50 -7.88 28.65
CA GLY A 145 8.75 -8.52 27.35
C GLY A 145 8.11 -7.80 26.16
N LEU A 146 7.85 -6.49 26.28
CA LEU A 146 7.23 -5.67 25.22
C LEU A 146 7.90 -5.82 23.85
N GLU A 147 9.22 -6.00 23.80
CA GLU A 147 9.98 -6.23 22.58
C GLU A 147 9.49 -7.45 21.80
N PHE A 148 9.12 -8.53 22.48
CA PHE A 148 8.59 -9.73 21.84
C PHE A 148 7.24 -9.45 21.18
N TYR A 149 6.30 -8.85 21.92
CA TYR A 149 4.97 -8.53 21.42
C TYR A 149 5.01 -7.49 20.29
N PHE A 150 5.93 -6.53 20.37
CA PHE A 150 6.15 -5.55 19.31
C PHE A 150 6.69 -6.21 18.03
N ILE A 151 7.65 -7.14 18.13
CA ILE A 151 8.18 -7.86 16.96
C ILE A 151 7.09 -8.73 16.32
N VAL A 152 6.31 -9.45 17.13
CA VAL A 152 5.21 -10.31 16.64
C VAL A 152 4.14 -9.48 15.94
N SER A 153 3.63 -8.42 16.60
CA SER A 153 2.61 -7.54 16.01
C SER A 153 3.09 -6.86 14.73
N THR A 154 4.34 -6.40 14.69
CA THR A 154 4.96 -5.82 13.48
C THR A 154 5.03 -6.87 12.37
N THR A 155 5.48 -8.08 12.68
CA THR A 155 5.61 -9.15 11.69
C THR A 155 4.26 -9.51 11.10
N VAL A 156 3.23 -9.76 11.93
CA VAL A 156 1.88 -10.09 11.46
C VAL A 156 1.31 -8.96 10.59
N SER A 157 1.42 -7.72 11.05
CA SER A 157 0.89 -6.54 10.36
C SER A 157 1.56 -6.34 8.99
N TYR A 158 2.89 -6.42 8.92
CA TYR A 158 3.62 -6.23 7.67
C TYR A 158 3.53 -7.44 6.73
N VAL A 159 3.41 -8.66 7.24
CA VAL A 159 3.12 -9.84 6.39
C VAL A 159 1.78 -9.68 5.70
N MET A 160 0.75 -9.18 6.38
CA MET A 160 -0.53 -8.88 5.72
C MET A 160 -0.40 -7.69 4.76
N PHE A 161 0.15 -6.57 5.20
CA PHE A 161 0.23 -5.35 4.40
C PHE A 161 1.10 -5.51 3.14
N LEU A 162 2.32 -6.03 3.28
CA LEU A 162 3.24 -6.24 2.15
C LEU A 162 2.96 -7.55 1.42
N GLY A 163 2.54 -8.61 2.12
CA GLY A 163 2.21 -9.88 1.48
C GLY A 163 0.97 -9.75 0.62
N MET A 164 -0.17 -9.36 1.19
CA MET A 164 -1.42 -9.22 0.44
C MET A 164 -1.43 -7.94 -0.40
N GLY A 165 -1.17 -6.78 0.21
CA GLY A 165 -1.18 -5.50 -0.52
C GLY A 165 -0.09 -5.44 -1.58
N GLY A 166 1.12 -5.92 -1.28
CA GLY A 166 2.21 -6.03 -2.26
C GLY A 166 1.94 -7.05 -3.36
N PHE A 167 1.31 -8.19 -3.06
CA PHE A 167 0.88 -9.14 -4.10
C PHE A 167 -0.16 -8.51 -5.04
N LEU A 168 -1.20 -7.87 -4.50
CA LEU A 168 -2.21 -7.18 -5.31
C LEU A 168 -1.59 -6.08 -6.17
N HIS A 169 -0.69 -5.29 -5.58
CA HIS A 169 0.02 -4.24 -6.29
C HIS A 169 0.89 -4.82 -7.42
N TRP A 170 1.73 -5.82 -7.15
CA TRP A 170 2.53 -6.46 -8.18
C TRP A 170 1.67 -7.10 -9.29
N TYR A 171 0.65 -7.85 -8.93
CA TYR A 171 -0.14 -8.61 -9.90
C TYR A 171 -1.01 -7.71 -10.79
N TYR A 172 -1.63 -6.67 -10.23
CA TYR A 172 -2.52 -5.78 -10.98
C TYR A 172 -1.82 -4.54 -11.52
N TYR A 173 -1.08 -3.81 -10.68
CA TYR A 173 -0.52 -2.50 -11.03
C TYR A 173 0.81 -2.58 -11.79
N VAL A 174 1.56 -3.70 -11.66
CA VAL A 174 2.80 -3.94 -12.39
C VAL A 174 2.58 -4.91 -13.55
N ARG A 175 2.10 -6.13 -13.29
CA ARG A 175 1.98 -7.18 -14.32
C ARG A 175 0.82 -6.99 -15.29
N GLN A 176 -0.32 -6.45 -14.84
CA GLN A 176 -1.53 -6.29 -15.65
C GLN A 176 -1.87 -4.83 -15.95
N ARG A 177 -0.89 -3.94 -15.87
CA ARG A 177 -1.10 -2.49 -16.01
C ARG A 177 -1.77 -2.11 -17.33
N ASP A 178 -1.37 -2.76 -18.43
CA ASP A 178 -1.91 -2.48 -19.77
C ASP A 178 -3.37 -2.93 -19.93
N ASN A 179 -3.83 -3.86 -19.08
CA ASN A 179 -5.19 -4.40 -19.08
C ASN A 179 -6.09 -3.77 -18.00
N ALA A 180 -5.79 -2.54 -17.57
CA ALA A 180 -6.51 -1.86 -16.49
C ALA A 180 -8.04 -1.77 -16.67
N HIS A 181 -8.52 -1.77 -17.91
CA HIS A 181 -9.94 -1.78 -18.24
C HIS A 181 -10.66 -3.08 -17.84
N GLU A 182 -9.94 -4.16 -17.59
CA GLU A 182 -10.54 -5.43 -17.14
C GLU A 182 -10.74 -5.47 -15.62
N TRP A 183 -9.87 -4.82 -14.85
CA TRP A 183 -9.77 -5.03 -13.40
C TRP A 183 -9.85 -3.76 -12.54
N LYS A 184 -9.53 -2.57 -13.05
CA LYS A 184 -9.46 -1.36 -12.21
C LYS A 184 -10.82 -0.68 -12.11
N CYS A 185 -11.17 -0.16 -10.93
CA CYS A 185 -12.39 0.63 -10.70
C CYS A 185 -12.46 1.89 -11.58
N GLN A 186 -11.33 2.60 -11.72
CA GLN A 186 -11.14 3.78 -12.58
C GLN A 186 -10.00 3.48 -13.60
N PRO A 187 -10.29 2.90 -14.78
CA PRO A 187 -9.26 2.31 -15.66
C PRO A 187 -8.22 3.29 -16.22
N THR A 188 -8.60 4.56 -16.38
CA THR A 188 -7.74 5.58 -17.00
C THR A 188 -7.01 6.44 -15.97
N LYS A 189 -7.25 6.21 -14.67
CA LYS A 189 -6.71 7.04 -13.59
C LYS A 189 -5.81 6.20 -12.69
N PHE A 190 -4.58 6.65 -12.52
CA PHE A 190 -3.60 6.04 -11.64
C PHE A 190 -2.97 7.12 -10.76
N LEU A 191 -2.55 6.75 -9.56
CA LEU A 191 -1.66 7.62 -8.78
C LEU A 191 -0.37 7.87 -9.56
N SER A 192 0.17 9.07 -9.40
CA SER A 192 1.52 9.34 -9.87
C SER A 192 2.53 8.50 -9.05
N PRO A 193 3.70 8.16 -9.60
CA PRO A 193 4.71 7.39 -8.87
C PRO A 193 5.15 8.06 -7.56
N GLU A 194 5.11 9.40 -7.50
CA GLU A 194 5.38 10.17 -6.27
C GLU A 194 4.29 9.96 -5.22
N MET A 195 3.03 10.05 -5.61
CA MET A 195 1.89 9.84 -4.72
C MET A 195 1.81 8.40 -4.22
N GLU A 196 2.10 7.43 -5.08
CA GLU A 196 2.14 6.01 -4.71
C GLU A 196 3.27 5.70 -3.72
N ARG A 197 4.48 6.27 -3.93
CA ARG A 197 5.56 6.17 -2.93
C ARG A 197 5.17 6.83 -1.62
N HIS A 198 4.52 7.99 -1.67
CA HIS A 198 4.05 8.68 -0.48
C HIS A 198 2.98 7.86 0.25
N GLU A 199 2.05 7.23 -0.45
CA GLU A 199 1.06 6.28 0.06
C GLU A 199 1.71 5.10 0.79
N ILE A 200 2.63 4.40 0.14
CA ILE A 200 3.32 3.24 0.72
C ILE A 200 4.13 3.64 1.95
N MET A 201 4.85 4.77 1.88
CA MET A 201 5.67 5.25 2.99
C MET A 201 4.80 5.65 4.18
N MET A 202 3.77 6.46 3.96
CA MET A 202 2.83 6.85 5.01
C MET A 202 2.11 5.65 5.61
N GLY A 203 1.57 4.78 4.76
CA GLY A 203 0.89 3.56 5.19
C GLY A 203 1.80 2.64 6.01
N SER A 204 3.06 2.49 5.61
CA SER A 204 4.06 1.73 6.38
C SER A 204 4.38 2.40 7.71
N SER A 205 4.64 3.70 7.74
CA SER A 205 4.98 4.41 8.99
C SER A 205 3.84 4.38 10.00
N VAL A 206 2.59 4.55 9.54
CA VAL A 206 1.41 4.48 10.39
C VAL A 206 1.12 3.04 10.83
N LEU A 207 1.37 2.05 9.96
CA LEU A 207 1.27 0.64 10.35
C LEU A 207 2.28 0.25 11.43
N LEU A 208 3.49 0.81 11.41
CA LEU A 208 4.46 0.62 12.50
C LEU A 208 3.94 1.17 13.83
N LEU A 209 3.31 2.35 13.81
CA LEU A 209 2.63 2.91 14.97
C LEU A 209 1.51 1.98 15.45
N GLY A 210 0.69 1.45 14.54
CA GLY A 210 -0.35 0.48 14.90
C GLY A 210 0.20 -0.84 15.44
N SER A 211 1.34 -1.29 14.92
CA SER A 211 2.05 -2.47 15.42
C SER A 211 2.56 -2.21 16.85
N LEU A 212 3.12 -1.03 17.13
CA LEU A 212 3.51 -0.64 18.48
C LEU A 212 2.33 -0.65 19.44
N LEU A 213 1.20 -0.03 19.07
CA LEU A 213 0.00 0.00 19.92
C LEU A 213 -0.57 -1.40 20.17
N SER A 214 -0.60 -2.24 19.12
CA SER A 214 -1.08 -3.62 19.22
C SER A 214 -0.14 -4.49 20.07
N GLY A 215 1.17 -4.29 19.93
CA GLY A 215 2.20 -4.95 20.75
C GLY A 215 2.12 -4.56 22.21
N ILE A 216 1.94 -3.27 22.52
CA ILE A 216 1.68 -2.78 23.89
C ILE A 216 0.43 -3.44 24.45
N LEU A 217 -0.65 -3.45 23.69
CA LEU A 217 -1.92 -4.01 24.14
C LEU A 217 -1.84 -5.51 24.39
N ALA A 218 -1.22 -6.26 23.48
CA ALA A 218 -1.00 -7.69 23.64
C ALA A 218 -0.12 -7.98 24.86
N CYS A 219 0.96 -7.22 25.05
CA CYS A 219 1.84 -7.33 26.21
C CYS A 219 1.08 -7.07 27.52
N TYR A 220 0.27 -6.00 27.55
CA TYR A 220 -0.57 -5.65 28.69
C TYR A 220 -1.54 -6.79 29.05
N ILE A 221 -2.28 -7.34 28.06
CA ILE A 221 -3.22 -8.45 28.28
C ILE A 221 -2.51 -9.69 28.79
N MET A 222 -1.37 -10.04 28.19
CA MET A 222 -0.66 -11.29 28.50
C MET A 222 0.09 -11.25 29.83
N ASN A 223 0.30 -10.06 30.39
CA ASN A 223 0.87 -9.86 31.72
C ASN A 223 -0.21 -9.52 32.76
N ASP A 224 -1.44 -10.03 32.60
CA ASP A 224 -2.57 -9.85 33.53
C ASP A 224 -3.04 -8.39 33.72
N GLY A 225 -2.79 -7.53 32.74
CA GLY A 225 -3.37 -6.19 32.68
C GLY A 225 -4.90 -6.26 32.59
N TRP A 226 -5.58 -5.31 33.23
CA TRP A 226 -7.03 -5.33 33.33
C TRP A 226 -7.71 -5.20 31.96
N THR A 227 -8.38 -6.27 31.54
CA THR A 227 -9.30 -6.30 30.40
C THR A 227 -10.42 -7.29 30.69
N THR A 228 -11.43 -7.32 29.82
CA THR A 228 -12.48 -8.35 29.82
C THR A 228 -12.15 -9.52 28.89
N VAL A 229 -10.91 -9.59 28.37
CA VAL A 229 -10.49 -10.68 27.48
C VAL A 229 -10.38 -11.97 28.28
N TYR A 230 -10.93 -13.05 27.72
CA TYR A 230 -10.84 -14.39 28.31
C TYR A 230 -10.28 -15.40 27.31
N PHE A 231 -9.69 -16.48 27.83
CA PHE A 231 -8.92 -17.44 27.05
C PHE A 231 -9.57 -18.82 26.91
N ASN A 232 -10.46 -19.18 27.83
CA ASN A 232 -11.16 -20.46 27.77
C ASN A 232 -12.63 -20.24 27.41
N VAL A 233 -13.12 -20.92 26.38
CA VAL A 233 -14.52 -20.82 25.96
C VAL A 233 -15.49 -21.21 27.10
N SER A 234 -15.07 -22.08 28.02
CA SER A 234 -15.86 -22.48 29.19
C SER A 234 -16.21 -21.34 30.14
N ASP A 235 -15.46 -20.24 30.16
CA ASP A 235 -15.66 -19.14 31.11
C ASP A 235 -16.99 -18.42 30.88
N TYR A 236 -17.46 -18.39 29.62
CA TYR A 236 -18.74 -17.77 29.21
C TYR A 236 -19.62 -18.67 28.33
N GLY A 237 -19.14 -19.87 27.99
CA GLY A 237 -19.85 -20.87 27.20
C GLY A 237 -19.78 -20.65 25.69
N TRP A 238 -20.05 -21.74 24.95
CA TRP A 238 -20.03 -21.77 23.48
C TRP A 238 -21.05 -20.82 22.83
N LEU A 239 -22.21 -20.63 23.46
CA LEU A 239 -23.24 -19.73 22.94
C LEU A 239 -22.72 -18.28 22.89
N TRP A 240 -22.14 -17.80 23.99
CA TRP A 240 -21.56 -16.46 24.01
C TRP A 240 -20.38 -16.35 23.05
N TYR A 241 -19.49 -17.34 23.02
CA TYR A 241 -18.38 -17.36 22.06
C TYR A 241 -18.86 -17.15 20.61
N SER A 242 -19.87 -17.91 20.16
CA SER A 242 -20.41 -17.82 18.81
C SER A 242 -21.14 -16.50 18.53
N VAL A 243 -21.91 -15.99 19.50
CA VAL A 243 -22.69 -14.74 19.33
C VAL A 243 -21.80 -13.49 19.50
N SER A 244 -20.72 -13.58 20.27
CA SER A 244 -19.83 -12.45 20.53
C SER A 244 -19.14 -11.94 19.26
N TRP A 245 -18.80 -12.81 18.29
CA TRP A 245 -18.19 -12.39 17.03
C TRP A 245 -19.07 -11.44 16.21
N PRO A 246 -20.31 -11.78 15.83
CA PRO A 246 -21.17 -10.85 15.09
C PRO A 246 -21.52 -9.60 15.91
N VAL A 247 -21.62 -9.70 17.24
CA VAL A 247 -21.83 -8.53 18.12
C VAL A 247 -20.65 -7.56 18.06
N VAL A 248 -19.42 -8.06 18.24
CA VAL A 248 -18.19 -7.26 18.16
C VAL A 248 -18.04 -6.66 16.76
N PHE A 249 -18.25 -7.46 15.72
CA PHE A 249 -18.18 -7.01 14.34
C PHE A 249 -19.17 -5.87 14.06
N VAL A 250 -20.46 -6.02 14.40
CA VAL A 250 -21.47 -4.97 14.19
C VAL A 250 -21.14 -3.71 14.99
N LEU A 251 -20.72 -3.87 16.25
CA LEU A 251 -20.34 -2.73 17.10
C LEU A 251 -19.16 -1.97 16.50
N GLN A 252 -18.10 -2.67 16.10
CA GLN A 252 -16.91 -2.07 15.52
C GLN A 252 -17.21 -1.42 14.18
N ASP A 253 -17.91 -2.11 13.27
CA ASP A 253 -18.22 -1.59 11.94
C ASP A 253 -19.12 -0.36 11.98
N TYR A 254 -20.11 -0.36 12.88
CA TYR A 254 -20.96 0.81 13.10
C TYR A 254 -20.19 1.99 13.74
N SER A 255 -19.26 1.68 14.66
CA SER A 255 -18.39 2.70 15.26
C SER A 255 -17.42 3.29 14.23
N ILE A 256 -16.87 2.47 13.33
CA ILE A 256 -16.06 2.93 12.19
C ILE A 256 -16.90 3.84 11.29
N TYR A 257 -18.13 3.42 10.92
CA TYR A 257 -19.02 4.25 10.09
C TYR A 257 -19.18 5.66 10.66
N TRP A 258 -19.51 5.76 11.95
CA TRP A 258 -19.70 7.06 12.60
C TRP A 258 -18.42 7.86 12.70
N THR A 259 -17.33 7.22 13.10
CA THR A 259 -16.03 7.88 13.24
C THR A 259 -15.56 8.41 11.89
N HIS A 260 -15.66 7.59 10.85
CA HIS A 260 -15.34 7.97 9.48
C HIS A 260 -16.20 9.15 9.02
N ARG A 261 -17.52 9.10 9.23
CA ARG A 261 -18.43 10.22 8.93
C ARG A 261 -18.08 11.49 9.70
N ILE A 262 -17.66 11.39 10.97
CA ILE A 262 -17.22 12.52 11.79
C ILE A 262 -15.93 13.12 11.22
N TYR A 263 -14.98 12.30 10.79
CA TYR A 263 -13.77 12.74 10.10
C TYR A 263 -14.07 13.45 8.76
N HIS A 264 -15.23 13.21 8.18
CA HIS A 264 -15.76 13.97 7.04
C HIS A 264 -16.50 15.27 7.40
N THR A 265 -16.45 15.74 8.65
CA THR A 265 -16.90 17.10 8.98
C THR A 265 -15.88 18.15 8.50
N PRO A 266 -16.27 19.40 8.17
CA PRO A 266 -15.37 20.35 7.53
C PRO A 266 -14.03 20.57 8.24
N PHE A 267 -14.04 20.65 9.56
CA PHE A 267 -12.83 20.82 10.36
C PHE A 267 -11.94 19.57 10.34
N LEU A 268 -12.49 18.41 10.68
CA LEU A 268 -11.71 17.17 10.78
C LEU A 268 -11.23 16.69 9.41
N TYR A 269 -12.05 16.89 8.37
CA TYR A 269 -11.69 16.54 7.00
C TYR A 269 -10.48 17.35 6.58
N LYS A 270 -10.55 18.68 6.67
CA LYS A 270 -9.47 19.56 6.21
C LYS A 270 -8.12 19.29 6.88
N HIS A 271 -8.11 18.95 8.18
CA HIS A 271 -6.86 18.86 8.96
C HIS A 271 -6.34 17.43 9.14
N PHE A 272 -7.20 16.42 9.07
CA PHE A 272 -6.81 15.03 9.32
C PHE A 272 -7.12 14.17 8.08
N HIS A 273 -8.40 14.00 7.76
CA HIS A 273 -8.83 12.97 6.81
C HIS A 273 -8.53 13.31 5.34
N LYS A 274 -8.39 14.59 5.00
CA LYS A 274 -8.02 15.04 3.65
C LYS A 274 -6.66 14.50 3.21
N MET A 275 -5.76 14.17 4.15
CA MET A 275 -4.50 13.50 3.82
C MET A 275 -4.74 12.15 3.14
N HIS A 276 -5.66 11.36 3.69
CA HIS A 276 -6.06 10.07 3.13
C HIS A 276 -6.70 10.25 1.75
N HIS A 277 -7.60 11.23 1.61
CA HIS A 277 -8.25 11.57 0.34
C HIS A 277 -7.34 12.22 -0.71
N LYS A 278 -6.04 12.42 -0.43
CA LYS A 278 -5.07 12.75 -1.49
C LYS A 278 -4.93 11.60 -2.49
N TYR A 279 -5.17 10.36 -2.04
CA TYR A 279 -5.10 9.16 -2.86
C TYR A 279 -6.43 8.85 -3.55
N LYS A 280 -6.94 9.77 -4.38
CA LYS A 280 -8.26 9.65 -5.05
C LYS A 280 -8.47 8.37 -5.87
N GLN A 281 -7.38 7.72 -6.29
CA GLN A 281 -7.36 6.38 -6.87
C GLN A 281 -6.56 5.50 -5.91
N PRO A 282 -7.15 5.06 -4.79
CA PRO A 282 -6.40 4.39 -3.76
C PRO A 282 -5.80 3.08 -4.29
N THR A 283 -4.69 2.67 -3.69
CA THR A 283 -4.18 1.30 -3.80
C THR A 283 -4.34 0.58 -2.47
N ALA A 284 -4.01 -0.71 -2.42
CA ALA A 284 -4.07 -1.52 -1.22
C ALA A 284 -3.35 -0.87 -0.02
N PHE A 285 -2.33 -0.04 -0.28
CA PHE A 285 -1.54 0.63 0.73
C PHE A 285 -2.23 1.86 1.36
N SER A 286 -3.27 2.41 0.74
CA SER A 286 -4.08 3.49 1.32
C SER A 286 -4.75 3.11 2.64
N VAL A 287 -4.99 1.81 2.88
CA VAL A 287 -5.69 1.30 4.06
C VAL A 287 -5.15 1.84 5.40
N THR A 288 -3.83 2.06 5.49
CA THR A 288 -3.17 2.62 6.67
C THR A 288 -2.56 3.99 6.41
N ALA A 289 -2.61 4.50 5.17
CA ALA A 289 -2.10 5.83 4.81
C ALA A 289 -3.10 6.92 5.21
N ILE A 290 -3.28 7.07 6.52
CA ILE A 290 -4.16 8.06 7.16
C ILE A 290 -3.36 8.92 8.14
N HIS A 291 -3.95 9.99 8.66
CA HIS A 291 -3.27 10.83 9.63
C HIS A 291 -2.96 10.05 10.92
N PRO A 292 -1.74 10.10 11.51
CA PRO A 292 -1.40 9.31 12.70
C PRO A 292 -2.36 9.50 13.88
N PHE A 293 -2.79 10.74 14.16
CA PHE A 293 -3.82 11.02 15.17
C PHE A 293 -5.16 10.33 14.87
N GLU A 294 -5.60 10.36 13.61
CA GLU A 294 -6.82 9.67 13.18
C GLU A 294 -6.69 8.16 13.36
N PHE A 295 -5.52 7.60 12.99
CA PHE A 295 -5.23 6.19 13.19
C PHE A 295 -5.32 5.79 14.66
N VAL A 296 -4.68 6.54 15.56
CA VAL A 296 -4.73 6.26 17.01
C VAL A 296 -6.17 6.30 17.53
N HIS A 297 -6.95 7.30 17.10
CA HIS A 297 -8.35 7.42 17.52
C HIS A 297 -9.22 6.26 17.01
N MET A 298 -9.10 5.91 15.73
CA MET A 298 -9.79 4.75 15.14
C MET A 298 -9.39 3.45 15.84
N GLN A 299 -8.10 3.26 16.12
CA GLN A 299 -7.58 2.09 16.82
C GLN A 299 -8.13 2.01 18.25
N ALA A 300 -8.20 3.14 18.97
CA ALA A 300 -8.77 3.20 20.32
C ALA A 300 -10.25 2.75 20.33
N ILE A 301 -11.03 3.18 19.34
CA ILE A 301 -12.43 2.76 19.18
C ILE A 301 -12.50 1.25 18.89
N LEU A 302 -11.66 0.75 17.97
CA LEU A 302 -11.64 -0.66 17.61
C LEU A 302 -11.26 -1.58 18.78
N VAL A 303 -10.34 -1.17 19.66
CA VAL A 303 -9.93 -1.98 20.81
C VAL A 303 -10.84 -1.80 22.03
N SER A 304 -11.63 -0.72 22.09
CA SER A 304 -12.53 -0.44 23.22
C SER A 304 -13.42 -1.60 23.68
N PRO A 305 -13.93 -2.51 22.82
CA PRO A 305 -14.78 -3.63 23.25
C PRO A 305 -14.15 -4.51 24.34
N ILE A 306 -12.81 -4.67 24.34
CA ILE A 306 -12.09 -5.51 25.31
C ILE A 306 -12.05 -4.92 26.73
N PHE A 307 -12.56 -3.71 26.91
CA PHE A 307 -12.69 -3.05 28.21
C PHE A 307 -14.16 -2.92 28.63
N LEU A 308 -15.10 -3.31 27.77
CA LEU A 308 -16.53 -3.05 27.97
C LEU A 308 -17.32 -4.33 28.24
N PHE A 309 -16.98 -5.45 27.60
CA PHE A 309 -17.69 -6.71 27.77
C PHE A 309 -16.79 -7.92 27.48
N PRO A 310 -17.12 -9.11 28.00
CA PRO A 310 -16.26 -10.30 27.86
C PRO A 310 -16.06 -10.70 26.39
N ILE A 311 -14.81 -10.79 25.94
CA ILE A 311 -14.48 -11.17 24.56
C ILE A 311 -13.41 -12.25 24.57
N HIS A 312 -13.65 -13.34 23.84
CA HIS A 312 -12.62 -14.35 23.67
C HIS A 312 -11.50 -13.82 22.77
N TRP A 313 -10.24 -14.07 23.12
CA TRP A 313 -9.10 -13.53 22.35
C TRP A 313 -9.14 -13.88 20.85
N THR A 314 -9.61 -15.09 20.48
CA THR A 314 -9.74 -15.47 19.06
C THR A 314 -10.80 -14.64 18.34
N VAL A 315 -11.89 -14.24 19.02
CA VAL A 315 -12.93 -13.38 18.44
C VAL A 315 -12.37 -12.00 18.16
N LEU A 316 -11.59 -11.45 19.09
CA LEU A 316 -10.87 -10.18 18.89
C LEU A 316 -9.93 -10.26 17.69
N VAL A 317 -9.02 -11.23 17.67
CA VAL A 317 -8.00 -11.37 16.61
C VAL A 317 -8.66 -11.60 15.26
N THR A 318 -9.62 -12.52 15.16
CA THR A 318 -10.29 -12.81 13.88
C THR A 318 -11.10 -11.62 13.36
N THR A 319 -11.74 -10.84 14.23
CA THR A 319 -12.45 -9.63 13.81
C THR A 319 -11.49 -8.55 13.33
N MET A 320 -10.35 -8.34 14.01
CA MET A 320 -9.33 -7.39 13.57
C MET A 320 -8.70 -7.80 12.22
N MET A 321 -8.39 -9.09 12.05
CA MET A 321 -7.88 -9.61 10.76
C MET A 321 -8.91 -9.45 9.64
N TYR A 322 -10.19 -9.69 9.94
CA TYR A 322 -11.28 -9.50 8.99
C TYR A 322 -11.38 -8.04 8.52
N ILE A 323 -11.41 -7.09 9.45
CA ILE A 323 -11.47 -5.65 9.16
C ILE A 323 -10.25 -5.22 8.32
N PHE A 324 -9.04 -5.68 8.68
CA PHE A 324 -7.84 -5.28 7.96
C PHE A 324 -7.78 -5.89 6.54
N TYR A 325 -8.18 -7.16 6.40
CA TYR A 325 -8.32 -7.82 5.10
C TYR A 325 -9.26 -7.06 4.17
N HIS A 326 -10.48 -6.74 4.64
CA HIS A 326 -11.45 -6.01 3.84
C HIS A 326 -10.96 -4.58 3.54
N GLY A 327 -10.30 -3.92 4.49
CA GLY A 327 -9.68 -2.63 4.25
C GLY A 327 -8.66 -2.63 3.11
N ILE A 328 -7.84 -3.67 2.99
CA ILE A 328 -6.89 -3.84 1.88
C ILE A 328 -7.66 -4.01 0.55
N ILE A 329 -8.71 -4.83 0.54
CA ILE A 329 -9.54 -5.07 -0.65
C ILE A 329 -10.23 -3.79 -1.11
N ASP A 330 -10.87 -3.06 -0.21
CA ASP A 330 -11.69 -1.89 -0.51
C ASP A 330 -10.85 -0.70 -0.99
N HIS A 331 -9.62 -0.56 -0.48
CA HIS A 331 -8.68 0.46 -0.96
C HIS A 331 -7.90 0.04 -2.20
N SER A 332 -7.96 -1.23 -2.62
CA SER A 332 -7.11 -1.74 -3.69
C SER A 332 -7.28 -1.03 -5.04
N GLY A 333 -8.42 -0.37 -5.25
CA GLY A 333 -8.82 0.22 -6.53
C GLY A 333 -9.11 -0.83 -7.61
N ILE A 334 -9.20 -2.12 -7.22
CA ILE A 334 -9.54 -3.25 -8.07
C ILE A 334 -11.04 -3.49 -7.95
N ASN A 335 -11.68 -3.87 -9.05
CA ASN A 335 -13.12 -4.09 -9.19
C ASN A 335 -13.65 -5.37 -8.52
N PHE A 336 -13.06 -5.76 -7.37
CA PHE A 336 -13.44 -6.94 -6.63
C PHE A 336 -14.90 -6.90 -6.20
N LYS A 337 -15.53 -8.07 -6.31
CA LYS A 337 -16.92 -8.30 -5.96
C LYS A 337 -17.01 -8.87 -4.56
N ALA A 338 -17.99 -8.41 -3.80
CA ALA A 338 -18.37 -9.03 -2.55
C ALA A 338 -18.66 -10.52 -2.78
N LEU A 339 -18.11 -11.35 -1.89
CA LEU A 339 -18.29 -12.79 -1.95
C LEU A 339 -19.75 -13.15 -1.61
N TRP A 340 -20.29 -14.18 -2.26
CA TRP A 340 -21.70 -14.56 -2.12
C TRP A 340 -22.12 -14.90 -0.67
N TRP A 341 -21.17 -15.34 0.16
CA TRP A 341 -21.39 -15.69 1.56
C TRP A 341 -21.22 -14.50 2.52
N GLN A 342 -20.89 -13.30 2.01
CA GLN A 342 -20.78 -12.05 2.77
C GLN A 342 -21.73 -10.98 2.20
N PRO A 343 -23.05 -11.19 2.26
CA PRO A 343 -24.02 -10.28 1.61
C PRO A 343 -24.07 -8.86 2.21
N TRP A 344 -23.42 -8.62 3.34
CA TRP A 344 -23.28 -7.28 3.94
C TRP A 344 -22.15 -6.47 3.32
N GLN A 345 -21.10 -7.13 2.81
CA GLN A 345 -19.93 -6.49 2.21
C GLN A 345 -20.31 -5.79 0.90
N PRO A 346 -19.90 -4.52 0.72
CA PRO A 346 -19.97 -3.90 -0.59
C PRO A 346 -18.96 -4.52 -1.58
N ASP A 347 -19.20 -4.32 -2.88
CA ASP A 347 -18.14 -4.45 -3.88
C ASP A 347 -17.10 -3.32 -3.67
N ALA A 348 -15.84 -3.54 -4.01
CA ALA A 348 -14.75 -2.59 -3.74
C ALA A 348 -14.95 -1.20 -4.41
N ILE A 349 -15.75 -1.13 -5.49
CA ILE A 349 -16.16 0.14 -6.13
C ILE A 349 -16.88 1.08 -5.17
N PHE A 350 -17.48 0.57 -4.10
CA PHE A 350 -18.17 1.36 -3.09
C PHE A 350 -17.24 2.33 -2.38
N HIS A 351 -16.07 1.84 -1.94
CA HIS A 351 -15.06 2.65 -1.26
C HIS A 351 -14.17 3.41 -2.24
N ASP A 352 -13.92 2.87 -3.43
CA ASP A 352 -13.28 3.64 -4.51
C ASP A 352 -14.12 4.89 -4.87
N ASN A 353 -15.45 4.74 -4.92
CA ASN A 353 -16.38 5.87 -5.06
C ASN A 353 -16.32 6.83 -3.87
N HIS A 354 -16.09 6.35 -2.66
CA HIS A 354 -15.90 7.21 -1.50
C HIS A 354 -14.69 8.12 -1.69
N HIS A 355 -13.55 7.61 -2.15
CA HIS A 355 -12.36 8.40 -2.49
C HIS A 355 -12.59 9.36 -3.68
N GLN A 356 -13.41 8.95 -4.65
CA GLN A 356 -13.75 9.78 -5.80
C GLN A 356 -14.70 10.93 -5.46
N TYR A 357 -15.69 10.70 -4.58
CA TYR A 357 -16.80 11.60 -4.30
C TYR A 357 -16.78 12.21 -2.88
N PHE A 358 -15.81 11.82 -2.06
CA PHE A 358 -15.49 12.27 -0.70
C PHE A 358 -16.58 11.99 0.33
N HIS A 359 -17.70 12.70 0.26
CA HIS A 359 -18.67 12.79 1.36
C HIS A 359 -19.85 11.84 1.15
N VAL A 360 -19.59 10.59 0.79
CA VAL A 360 -20.59 9.52 0.58
C VAL A 360 -20.01 8.18 0.99
N ASN A 361 -20.84 7.14 1.15
CA ASN A 361 -20.38 5.77 1.32
C ASN A 361 -19.38 5.63 2.48
N PHE A 362 -19.77 6.07 3.69
CA PHE A 362 -18.87 6.07 4.86
C PHE A 362 -18.71 4.69 5.51
N GLY A 363 -19.60 3.74 5.18
CA GLY A 363 -19.52 2.37 5.67
C GLY A 363 -18.22 1.72 5.23
N PHE A 364 -17.70 0.84 6.09
CA PHE A 364 -16.49 0.10 5.77
C PHE A 364 -16.87 -1.29 5.27
N ASN A 365 -17.39 -2.15 6.15
CA ASN A 365 -17.81 -3.51 5.78
C ASN A 365 -19.30 -3.64 5.43
N CYS A 366 -20.12 -2.62 5.71
CA CYS A 366 -21.57 -2.69 5.53
C CYS A 366 -22.13 -1.44 4.83
N THR A 367 -22.90 -1.65 3.76
CA THR A 367 -23.67 -0.56 3.11
C THR A 367 -24.93 -0.15 3.90
N TYR A 368 -25.33 -0.94 4.89
CA TYR A 368 -26.57 -0.73 5.64
C TYR A 368 -26.55 0.56 6.44
N TRP A 369 -25.40 0.96 6.98
CA TRP A 369 -25.28 2.20 7.75
C TRP A 369 -25.49 3.42 6.88
N ASP A 370 -24.94 3.43 5.66
CA ASP A 370 -25.18 4.48 4.68
C ASP A 370 -26.62 4.56 4.22
N LYS A 371 -27.29 3.41 4.04
CA LYS A 371 -28.72 3.35 3.73
C LYS A 371 -29.56 3.93 4.86
N LEU A 372 -29.27 3.51 6.10
CA LEU A 372 -29.96 3.95 7.30
C LEU A 372 -29.85 5.46 7.52
N HIS A 373 -28.68 6.04 7.26
CA HIS A 373 -28.40 7.45 7.52
C HIS A 373 -28.49 8.35 6.28
N GLY A 374 -28.86 7.79 5.12
CA GLY A 374 -29.01 8.53 3.87
C GLY A 374 -27.69 9.08 3.30
N THR A 375 -26.57 8.40 3.52
CA THR A 375 -25.23 8.78 3.04
C THR A 375 -24.72 7.92 1.89
N LEU A 376 -25.53 6.96 1.43
CA LEU A 376 -25.23 6.17 0.23
C LEU A 376 -25.22 7.05 -1.01
N ARG A 377 -24.24 6.86 -1.90
CA ARG A 377 -24.16 7.56 -3.20
C ARG A 377 -25.45 7.33 -4.01
N ARG A 378 -26.03 8.43 -4.50
CA ARG A 378 -27.26 8.42 -5.30
C ARG A 378 -27.03 8.90 -6.73
N LYS A 379 -27.84 8.38 -7.66
CA LYS A 379 -27.80 8.77 -9.08
C LYS A 379 -28.24 10.19 -9.36
N ASP A 380 -29.22 10.68 -8.61
CA ASP A 380 -29.83 12.01 -8.76
C ASP A 380 -29.10 13.11 -7.96
N ARG A 381 -27.88 12.82 -7.48
CA ARG A 381 -27.04 13.76 -6.74
C ARG A 381 -25.65 13.90 -7.38
N VAL A 382 -25.13 15.12 -7.41
CA VAL A 382 -23.74 15.43 -7.72
C VAL A 382 -22.99 15.68 -6.42
N TYR A 383 -21.81 15.08 -6.28
CA TYR A 383 -20.98 15.18 -5.08
C TYR A 383 -19.69 15.93 -5.42
N ARG A 384 -19.12 16.60 -4.42
CA ARG A 384 -17.87 17.34 -4.50
C ARG A 384 -17.24 17.44 -3.12
N GLU A 385 -15.96 17.76 -3.08
CA GLU A 385 -15.19 17.93 -1.84
C GLU A 385 -15.76 19.03 -0.91
N ASP A 386 -16.44 20.04 -1.45
CA ASP A 386 -17.08 21.13 -0.68
C ASP A 386 -18.52 20.80 -0.21
N LEU A 387 -19.08 19.66 -0.64
CA LEU A 387 -20.45 19.25 -0.34
C LEU A 387 -20.49 18.18 0.76
N TYR A 388 -20.40 18.62 2.01
CA TYR A 388 -20.32 17.76 3.19
C TYR A 388 -21.62 17.01 3.54
N TYR A 389 -21.50 16.05 4.48
CA TYR A 389 -22.58 15.35 5.18
C TYR A 389 -23.41 14.33 4.38
N GLY A 390 -22.97 13.85 3.22
CA GLY A 390 -23.73 12.83 2.48
C GLY A 390 -24.88 13.35 1.62
N LYS A 391 -25.13 14.67 1.60
CA LYS A 391 -26.33 15.21 0.96
C LYS A 391 -26.21 15.26 -0.57
N GLY A 392 -25.03 15.63 -1.07
CA GLY A 392 -24.84 16.00 -2.46
C GLY A 392 -25.75 17.17 -2.90
N LYS A 393 -25.57 17.62 -4.13
CA LYS A 393 -26.41 18.64 -4.77
C LYS A 393 -27.38 17.95 -5.72
N ASP A 394 -28.65 18.35 -5.73
CA ASP A 394 -29.62 17.82 -6.70
C ASP A 394 -29.17 18.08 -8.13
N VAL A 395 -29.26 17.08 -9.02
CA VAL A 395 -28.95 17.27 -10.44
C VAL A 395 -29.78 18.39 -11.07
N SER A 396 -31.01 18.62 -10.59
CA SER A 396 -31.88 19.70 -11.05
C SER A 396 -31.36 21.11 -10.71
N GLN A 397 -30.55 21.21 -9.66
CA GLN A 397 -29.98 22.47 -9.16
C GLN A 397 -28.54 22.69 -9.63
N CYS A 398 -27.97 21.72 -10.35
CA CYS A 398 -26.60 21.80 -10.85
C CYS A 398 -26.52 22.68 -12.10
N THR A 399 -25.43 23.45 -12.18
CA THR A 399 -25.02 24.14 -13.39
C THR A 399 -24.60 23.13 -14.46
N ARG A 400 -24.64 23.54 -15.72
CA ARG A 400 -24.18 22.70 -16.85
C ARG A 400 -22.73 22.22 -16.66
N ALA A 401 -21.85 23.05 -16.11
CA ALA A 401 -20.46 22.69 -15.83
C ALA A 401 -20.34 21.62 -14.74
N GLU A 402 -21.11 21.75 -13.65
CA GLU A 402 -21.17 20.72 -12.59
C GLU A 402 -21.66 19.38 -13.14
N LEU A 403 -22.69 19.40 -14.00
CA LEU A 403 -23.23 18.18 -14.63
C LEU A 403 -22.22 17.55 -15.61
N GLN A 404 -21.50 18.35 -16.41
CA GLN A 404 -20.49 17.84 -17.33
C GLN A 404 -19.31 17.18 -16.59
N ASN A 405 -18.87 17.78 -15.48
CA ASN A 405 -17.83 17.18 -14.63
C ASN A 405 -18.32 15.87 -14.00
N ALA A 406 -19.56 15.86 -13.46
CA ALA A 406 -20.15 14.65 -12.89
C ALA A 406 -20.30 13.54 -13.92
N LEU A 407 -20.68 13.88 -15.16
CA LEU A 407 -20.76 12.92 -16.27
C LEU A 407 -19.38 12.33 -16.57
N THR A 408 -18.35 13.18 -16.65
CA THR A 408 -16.96 12.76 -16.94
C THR A 408 -16.42 11.83 -15.85
N GLU A 409 -16.71 12.12 -14.58
CA GLU A 409 -16.35 11.25 -13.46
C GLU A 409 -17.04 9.89 -13.53
N ARG A 410 -18.37 9.88 -13.75
CA ARG A 410 -19.17 8.64 -13.88
C ARG A 410 -18.73 7.79 -15.09
N GLU A 411 -18.42 8.43 -16.21
CA GLU A 411 -17.94 7.75 -17.41
C GLU A 411 -16.54 7.15 -17.22
N SER A 412 -15.71 7.73 -16.35
CA SER A 412 -14.37 7.21 -16.02
C SER A 412 -14.38 5.94 -15.17
N GLU A 413 -15.51 5.60 -14.55
CA GLU A 413 -15.67 4.38 -13.78
C GLU A 413 -15.82 3.16 -14.71
N ASN A 414 -15.31 2.01 -14.28
CA ASN A 414 -15.38 0.77 -15.04
C ASN A 414 -16.78 0.14 -14.95
N VAL A 415 -17.32 -0.30 -16.10
CA VAL A 415 -18.60 -1.03 -16.17
C VAL A 415 -18.53 -2.33 -15.36
N THR A 416 -17.43 -3.08 -15.45
CA THR A 416 -17.27 -4.35 -14.74
C THR A 416 -17.16 -4.18 -13.22
N ALA A 417 -16.87 -2.97 -12.74
CA ALA A 417 -16.86 -2.65 -11.32
C ALA A 417 -18.24 -2.58 -10.69
N TYR A 418 -19.31 -2.50 -11.48
CA TYR A 418 -20.68 -2.56 -11.01
C TYR A 418 -21.34 -3.92 -11.24
N ARG A 419 -22.44 -4.17 -10.55
CA ARG A 419 -23.35 -5.29 -10.84
C ARG A 419 -24.55 -4.75 -11.61
N GLY A 420 -24.97 -5.46 -12.66
CA GLY A 420 -26.13 -5.05 -13.47
C GLY A 420 -25.93 -3.68 -14.13
N THR A 421 -26.97 -2.86 -14.12
CA THR A 421 -27.07 -1.58 -14.84
C THR A 421 -26.78 -0.34 -13.99
N ILE A 422 -26.19 -0.52 -12.80
CA ILE A 422 -26.03 0.57 -11.82
C ILE A 422 -25.26 1.75 -12.40
N ARG A 423 -24.17 1.49 -13.14
CA ARG A 423 -23.36 2.55 -13.75
C ARG A 423 -24.13 3.30 -14.82
N GLU A 424 -24.83 2.59 -15.69
CA GLU A 424 -25.62 3.15 -16.78
C GLU A 424 -26.74 4.04 -16.24
N GLU A 425 -27.42 3.60 -15.17
CA GLU A 425 -28.42 4.42 -14.49
C GLU A 425 -27.83 5.71 -13.91
N GLN A 426 -26.64 5.66 -13.32
CA GLN A 426 -25.95 6.85 -12.85
C GLN A 426 -25.64 7.79 -14.02
N ILE A 427 -25.07 7.29 -15.12
CA ILE A 427 -24.72 8.12 -16.28
C ILE A 427 -25.97 8.75 -16.90
N ASN A 428 -27.00 7.95 -17.13
CA ASN A 428 -28.23 8.39 -17.80
C ASN A 428 -28.96 9.49 -17.02
N GLU A 429 -28.98 9.42 -15.69
CA GLU A 429 -29.60 10.45 -14.84
C GLU A 429 -29.01 11.85 -15.07
N VAL A 430 -27.67 11.95 -15.16
CA VAL A 430 -26.98 13.22 -15.42
C VAL A 430 -27.10 13.62 -16.88
N LYS A 431 -26.97 12.67 -17.80
CA LYS A 431 -27.06 12.91 -19.25
C LYS A 431 -28.44 13.46 -19.64
N ASN A 432 -29.52 12.90 -19.09
CA ASN A 432 -30.88 13.36 -19.33
C ASN A 432 -31.11 14.79 -18.85
N LYS A 433 -30.33 15.27 -17.86
CA LYS A 433 -30.41 16.64 -17.37
C LYS A 433 -29.60 17.64 -18.20
N LEU A 434 -28.63 17.16 -18.98
CA LEU A 434 -27.80 17.97 -19.88
C LEU A 434 -28.44 18.21 -21.25
N LEU A 435 -29.31 17.29 -21.69
CA LEU A 435 -30.17 17.42 -22.86
C LEU A 435 -31.31 18.39 -22.58
#